data_AF-A0A963KTE3-F1
#
_entry.id   AF-A0A963KTE3-F1
#
_cell.length_a   1.000
_cell.length_b   1.000
_cell.length_c   1.000
_cell.angle_alpha   90.00
_cell.angle_beta   90.00
_cell.angle_gamma   90.00
#
_symmetry.space_group_name_H-M   'P 1'
#
loop_
_entity.id
_entity.type
_entity.pdbx_description
1 polymer ?
#
loop_
_entity_poly.entity_id
_entity_poly.type
_entity_poly.pdbx_seq_one_letter_code
_entity_poly.pdbx_strand_id
1 'polypeptide(L)'
;SSNSLRLVEIARRSGCPRAHLVESARDLDPRWLDGVSVVGISAGASAPELLVQQVIDELGTRFAVDVELAEIVREDVTFRAPPIPKRAPAGAS
;
A
#
# COMPACT_ATOMS: atom_id res chain seq x y z
N SER A 1 6.61 -6.58 -4.61
CA SER A 1 5.43 -7.03 -5.38
C SER A 1 5.41 -6.35 -6.74
N SER A 2 5.06 -7.07 -7.82
CA SER A 2 4.95 -6.49 -9.18
C SER A 2 3.92 -5.35 -9.24
N ASN A 3 2.80 -5.50 -8.54
CA ASN A 3 1.77 -4.46 -8.47
C ASN A 3 2.30 -3.16 -7.85
N SER A 4 3.05 -3.24 -6.75
CA SER A 4 3.61 -2.05 -6.10
C SER A 4 4.61 -1.31 -6.99
N LEU A 5 5.46 -2.04 -7.74
CA LEU A 5 6.35 -1.42 -8.72
C LEU A 5 5.57 -0.75 -9.87
N ARG A 6 4.47 -1.37 -10.30
CA ARG A 6 3.60 -0.80 -11.32
C ARG A 6 2.95 0.51 -10.87
N LEU A 7 2.55 0.62 -9.61
CA LEU A 7 2.03 1.88 -9.06
C LEU A 7 3.08 3.01 -9.13
N VAL A 8 4.34 2.71 -8.78
CA VAL A 8 5.44 3.68 -8.90
C VAL A 8 5.68 4.09 -10.36
N GLU A 9 5.68 3.13 -11.28
CA GLU A 9 5.81 3.41 -12.72
C GLU A 9 4.69 4.34 -13.22
N ILE A 10 3.44 4.06 -12.83
CA ILE A 10 2.28 4.88 -13.19
C ILE A 10 2.41 6.29 -12.61
N ALA A 11 2.72 6.43 -11.32
CA ALA A 11 2.89 7.74 -10.67
C ALA A 11 3.94 8.60 -11.40
N ARG A 12 5.08 8.02 -11.78
CA ARG A 12 6.12 8.71 -12.57
C ARG A 12 5.61 9.14 -13.94
N ARG A 13 4.90 8.27 -14.65
CA ARG A 13 4.31 8.57 -15.97
C ARG A 13 3.21 9.62 -15.89
N SER A 14 2.49 9.69 -14.78
CA SER A 14 1.43 10.67 -14.52
C SER A 14 1.95 12.02 -14.04
N GLY A 15 3.26 12.25 -14.02
CA GLY A 15 3.85 13.55 -13.72
C GLY A 15 4.37 13.72 -12.30
N CYS A 16 4.45 12.64 -11.49
CA CYS A 16 5.13 12.67 -10.20
C CYS A 16 6.58 12.13 -10.33
N PRO A 17 7.60 12.98 -10.59
CA PRO A 17 8.97 12.52 -10.81
C PRO A 17 9.56 11.84 -9.57
N ARG A 18 9.09 12.22 -8.37
CA ARG A 18 9.51 11.64 -7.08
C ARG A 18 8.49 10.62 -6.59
N ALA A 19 8.46 9.46 -7.23
CA ALA A 19 7.71 8.30 -6.73
C ALA A 19 8.69 7.22 -6.28
N HIS A 20 8.48 6.70 -5.07
CA HIS A 20 9.37 5.77 -4.40
C HIS A 20 8.59 4.55 -3.91
N LEU A 21 9.22 3.37 -3.99
CA LEU A 21 8.72 2.18 -3.32
C LEU A 21 9.44 2.08 -1.97
N VAL A 22 8.67 2.00 -0.89
CA VAL A 22 9.16 1.77 0.47
C VAL A 22 8.56 0.47 1.00
N GLU A 23 9.32 -0.32 1.74
CA GLU A 23 8.82 -1.54 2.38
C GLU A 23 8.31 -1.27 3.80
N SER A 24 8.87 -0.25 4.44
CA SER A 24 8.50 0.21 5.78
C SER A 24 8.70 1.73 5.91
N ALA A 25 8.15 2.31 6.98
CA ALA A 25 8.36 3.72 7.31
C ALA A 25 9.85 4.09 7.48
N ARG A 26 10.71 3.13 7.81
CA ARG A 26 12.16 3.36 7.98
C ARG A 26 12.89 3.61 6.68
N ASP A 27 12.30 3.20 5.55
CA ASP A 27 12.90 3.39 4.22
C ASP A 27 12.63 4.79 3.67
N LEU A 28 11.89 5.63 4.40
CA LEU A 28 11.65 7.03 4.03
C LEU A 28 12.95 7.83 4.16
N ASP A 29 13.43 8.34 3.03
CA ASP A 29 14.53 9.29 2.99
C ASP A 29 13.96 10.72 3.20
N PRO A 30 14.37 11.45 4.26
CA PRO A 30 13.91 12.82 4.49
C PRO A 30 14.13 13.75 3.28
N ARG A 31 15.17 13.51 2.48
CA ARG A 31 15.48 14.35 1.30
C ARG A 31 14.40 14.29 0.22
N TRP A 32 13.56 13.26 0.22
CA TRP A 32 12.42 13.19 -0.71
C TRP A 32 11.35 14.24 -0.40
N LEU A 33 11.32 14.72 0.85
CA LEU A 33 10.31 15.64 1.39
C LEU A 33 10.73 17.12 1.29
N ASP A 34 11.95 17.39 0.83
CA ASP A 34 12.43 18.77 0.65
C ASP A 34 11.54 19.53 -0.35
N GLY A 35 11.01 20.66 0.10
CA GLY A 35 10.10 21.50 -0.67
C GLY A 35 8.75 20.86 -0.98
N VAL A 36 8.35 19.80 -0.28
CA VAL A 36 7.06 19.11 -0.47
C VAL A 36 6.03 19.59 0.53
N SER A 37 4.89 20.05 0.03
CA SER A 37 3.72 20.38 0.85
C SER A 37 2.67 19.26 0.87
N VAL A 38 2.65 18.38 -0.14
CA VAL A 38 1.66 17.32 -0.30
C VAL A 38 2.34 16.01 -0.67
N VAL A 39 2.05 14.95 0.09
CA VAL A 39 2.55 13.59 -0.14
C VAL A 39 1.37 12.68 -0.46
N GLY A 40 1.41 12.05 -1.64
CA GLY A 40 0.47 10.99 -1.98
C GLY A 40 0.99 9.64 -1.48
N ILE A 41 0.18 8.91 -0.71
CA ILE A 41 0.51 7.58 -0.21
C ILE A 41 -0.47 6.57 -0.84
N SER A 42 0.07 5.47 -1.35
CA SER A 42 -0.70 4.36 -1.90
C SER A 42 0.01 3.05 -1.56
N ALA A 43 -0.73 1.95 -1.56
CA ALA A 43 -0.21 0.64 -1.20
C ALA A 43 -0.59 -0.38 -2.27
N GLY A 44 0.31 -1.35 -2.51
CA GLY A 44 -0.04 -2.48 -3.36
C GLY A 44 -1.12 -3.34 -2.71
N ALA A 45 -1.90 -4.08 -3.51
CA ALA A 45 -3.03 -4.89 -3.02
C ALA A 45 -2.70 -5.93 -1.92
N SER A 46 -1.42 -6.27 -1.75
CA SER A 46 -0.94 -7.21 -0.74
C SER A 46 -0.36 -6.55 0.52
N ALA A 47 -0.33 -5.21 0.58
CA ALA A 47 0.25 -4.49 1.71
C ALA A 47 -0.80 -4.30 2.82
N PRO A 48 -0.49 -4.66 4.08
CA PRO A 48 -1.36 -4.38 5.21
C PRO A 48 -1.57 -2.88 5.42
N GLU A 49 -2.79 -2.49 5.80
CA GLU A 49 -3.15 -1.11 6.15
C GLU A 49 -2.23 -0.51 7.23
N LEU A 50 -1.80 -1.34 8.18
CA LEU A 50 -0.87 -0.92 9.23
C LEU A 50 0.44 -0.32 8.68
N LEU A 51 0.94 -0.79 7.54
CA LEU A 51 2.16 -0.23 6.95
C LEU A 51 1.94 1.20 6.44
N VAL A 52 0.76 1.48 5.90
CA VAL A 52 0.37 2.83 5.47
C VAL A 52 0.29 3.74 6.69
N GLN A 53 -0.35 3.27 7.76
CA GLN A 53 -0.46 4.05 8.99
C GLN A 53 0.93 4.37 9.60
N GLN A 54 1.84 3.39 9.61
CA GLN A 54 3.21 3.61 10.10
C GLN A 54 3.98 4.67 9.30
N VAL A 55 3.75 4.74 7.98
CA VAL A 55 4.35 5.79 7.13
C VAL A 55 3.78 7.16 7.50
N ILE A 56 2.47 7.26 7.71
CA ILE A 56 1.81 8.51 8.15
C ILE A 56 2.33 8.95 9.51
N ASP A 57 2.44 8.03 10.46
CA ASP A 57 2.92 8.31 11.81
C ASP A 57 4.38 8.80 11.79
N GLU A 58 5.25 8.19 10.99
CA GLU A 58 6.64 8.64 10.82
C GLU A 58 6.71 10.06 10.25
N LEU A 59 5.87 10.39 9.26
CA LEU A 59 5.78 11.76 8.76
C LEU A 59 5.28 12.73 9.85
N GLY A 60 4.32 12.30 10.66
CA GLY A 60 3.78 13.05 11.80
C GLY A 60 4.81 13.33 12.91
N THR A 61 5.90 12.57 12.99
CA THR A 61 6.98 12.86 13.95
C THR A 61 7.82 14.08 13.55
N ARG A 62 7.76 14.48 12.27
CA ARG A 62 8.60 15.55 11.69
C ARG A 62 7.79 16.77 11.25
N PHE A 63 6.52 16.56 10.89
CA PHE A 63 5.64 17.57 10.34
C PHE A 63 4.28 17.56 11.03
N ALA A 64 3.63 18.71 11.08
CA ALA A 64 2.19 18.74 11.32
C ALA A 64 1.49 18.23 10.05
N VAL A 65 0.89 17.05 10.12
CA VAL A 65 0.25 16.38 8.99
C VAL A 65 -1.27 16.47 9.12
N ASP A 66 -1.93 16.78 8.01
CA ASP A 66 -3.37 16.61 7.83
C ASP A 66 -3.59 15.47 6.83
N VAL A 67 -4.48 14.54 7.15
CA VAL A 67 -4.65 13.29 6.40
C VAL A 67 -6.03 13.25 5.76
N GLU A 68 -6.06 13.27 4.44
CA GLU A 68 -7.28 13.15 3.65
C GLU A 68 -7.27 11.83 2.86
N LEU A 69 -8.36 11.07 2.94
CA LEU A 69 -8.56 9.89 2.12
C LEU A 69 -9.13 10.28 0.76
N ALA A 70 -8.32 10.16 -0.29
CA ALA A 70 -8.77 10.35 -1.66
C ALA A 70 -9.41 9.05 -2.22
N GLU A 71 -10.66 8.77 -1.85
CA GLU A 71 -11.42 7.64 -2.42
C GLU A 71 -12.16 8.08 -3.69
N ILE A 72 -11.66 7.65 -4.86
CA ILE A 72 -12.26 7.98 -6.17
C ILE A 72 -13.24 6.89 -6.63
N VAL A 73 -12.97 5.63 -6.28
CA VAL A 73 -13.76 4.46 -6.65
C VAL A 73 -13.84 3.52 -5.46
N ARG A 74 -15.04 3.06 -5.15
CA ARG A 74 -15.30 2.08 -4.09
C ARG A 74 -15.36 0.67 -4.69
N GLU A 75 -14.55 -0.24 -4.16
CA GLU A 75 -14.56 -1.66 -4.54
C GLU A 75 -15.21 -2.49 -3.41
N ASP A 76 -16.19 -3.34 -3.75
CA ASP A 76 -16.95 -4.16 -2.80
C ASP A 76 -16.86 -5.67 -3.08
N VAL A 77 -15.93 -6.07 -3.94
CA VAL A 77 -15.77 -7.47 -4.36
C VAL A 77 -15.15 -8.29 -3.23
N THR A 78 -15.87 -9.33 -2.80
CA THR A 78 -15.38 -10.30 -1.80
C THR A 78 -15.36 -11.71 -2.39
N PHE A 79 -14.23 -12.39 -2.28
CA PHE A 79 -14.10 -13.80 -2.65
C PHE A 79 -14.32 -14.69 -1.43
N ARG A 80 -15.32 -15.58 -1.48
CA ARG A 80 -15.52 -16.58 -0.44
C ARG A 80 -14.47 -17.67 -0.57
N ALA A 81 -13.92 -18.10 0.56
CA ALA A 81 -13.06 -19.27 0.59
C ALA A 81 -13.82 -20.50 0.04
N PRO A 82 -13.16 -21.38 -0.74
CA PRO A 82 -13.76 -22.64 -1.13
C PRO A 82 -14.07 -23.47 0.12
N PRO A 83 -15.10 -24.33 0.09
CA PRO A 83 -15.39 -25.22 1.20
C PRO A 83 -14.16 -26.09 1.51
N ILE A 84 -13.91 -26.35 2.80
CA ILE A 84 -12.81 -27.22 3.24
C ILE A 84 -12.95 -28.57 2.51
N PRO A 85 -11.93 -29.03 1.75
CA PRO A 85 -11.99 -30.31 1.08
C PRO A 85 -12.28 -31.42 2.10
N LYS A 86 -13.35 -32.18 1.87
CA LYS A 86 -13.61 -33.38 2.69
C LYS A 86 -12.44 -34.34 2.46
N ARG A 87 -11.75 -34.71 3.54
CA ARG A 87 -10.69 -35.72 3.49
C ARG A 87 -11.30 -37.00 2.91
N ALA A 88 -10.72 -37.52 1.83
CA ALA A 88 -11.13 -38.82 1.29
C ALA A 88 -11.01 -39.86 2.41
N PRO A 89 -11.99 -40.76 2.58
CA PRO A 89 -11.89 -41.81 3.60
C PRO A 89 -10.61 -42.61 3.37
N ALA A 90 -9.81 -42.74 4.42
CA ALA A 90 -8.66 -43.63 4.42
C ALA A 90 -9.19 -45.07 4.40
N GLY A 91 -9.21 -45.67 3.22
CA GLY A 91 -9.65 -47.06 3.03
C GLY A 91 -10.63 -47.22 1.88
N ALA A 92 -10.12 -47.20 0.65
CA ALA A 92 -10.66 -48.07 -0.39
C ALA A 92 -9.62 -49.19 -0.55
N SER A 93 -9.98 -50.38 -0.08
CA SER A 93 -9.21 -51.62 -0.23
C SER A 93 -9.03 -52.00 -1.69
#